data_AF-A0A958QUE1-F1
#
_entry.id   AF-A0A958QUE1-F1
#
_cell.length_a   1.000
_cell.length_b   1.000
_cell.length_c   1.000
_cell.angle_alpha   90.00
_cell.angle_beta   90.00
_cell.angle_gamma   90.00
#
_symmetry.space_group_name_H-M   'P 1'
#
loop_
_entity.id
_entity.type
_entity.pdbx_description
1 polymer ?
#
loop_
_entity_poly.entity_id
_entity_poly.type
_entity_poly.pdbx_seq_one_letter_code
_entity_poly.pdbx_strand_id
1 'polypeptide(L)'
;MKTNFKVILTICSLLLLVVFQNCSNMESLNSNEETASEVQLSGATFNSAFDKVLSPQCVNCHSSSFPSGSIDLSSYEAILNSGTVVPGDLEKSSLYVSMSKGAMPPAYPVSNSDLALIGNWILDGARDSQGLAYVPVPVVKAGDDIYIYEPTNSVQLAGVIDLGNASVKSITWSQISGPKTLTIVEPNSLKSVVSGITNLGTYELELIVVNDRGGEATDRLVISLNPNNNLLPMVSAGLDKNIQIPTNSVTIKAIAADQDGAISSYNWRQTGGPVATTLLGSTTPNLTVNNITTIGSYSFEITVSDNDGATAKDIVNVVLDPAPVAQSFADINDKIFKPKCLSCHFGGNARGGYDMNGYAKIMTLVVVNNANASLLYQRCYDNTMPPGKSLTKTEKDKIRDWINTGALNN
;
A
#
# COMPACT_ATOMS: atom_id res chain seq x y z
N MET A 1 -33.99 50.72 22.78
CA MET A 1 -33.14 51.76 22.15
C MET A 1 -32.34 51.07 21.05
N LYS A 2 -32.69 51.20 19.75
CA LYS A 2 -32.14 52.20 18.79
C LYS A 2 -30.61 52.38 19.00
N THR A 3 -29.71 52.14 18.03
CA THR A 3 -29.73 52.67 16.66
C THR A 3 -28.78 51.91 15.71
N ASN A 4 -29.07 52.06 14.41
CA ASN A 4 -28.43 51.55 13.19
C ASN A 4 -27.01 52.08 12.90
N PHE A 5 -26.24 51.35 12.06
CA PHE A 5 -25.66 51.94 10.84
C PHE A 5 -25.39 50.88 9.74
N LYS A 6 -25.69 51.26 8.49
CA LYS A 6 -25.65 50.52 7.21
C LYS A 6 -24.28 50.65 6.52
N VAL A 7 -23.91 49.66 5.69
CA VAL A 7 -23.32 49.74 4.31
C VAL A 7 -23.54 48.32 3.69
N ILE A 8 -24.27 48.00 2.61
CA ILE A 8 -24.51 48.47 1.23
C ILE A 8 -23.60 47.80 0.15
N LEU A 9 -24.27 47.33 -0.93
CA LEU A 9 -23.83 46.96 -2.30
C LEU A 9 -23.34 45.50 -2.55
N THR A 10 -23.75 44.69 -3.56
CA THR A 10 -24.56 44.92 -4.79
C THR A 10 -24.98 43.57 -5.45
N ILE A 11 -26.29 43.40 -5.69
CA ILE A 11 -27.04 43.02 -6.93
C ILE A 11 -26.60 41.84 -7.83
N CYS A 12 -27.54 40.91 -8.06
CA CYS A 12 -27.75 40.31 -9.38
C CYS A 12 -29.27 40.27 -9.68
N SER A 13 -29.67 40.97 -10.75
CA SER A 13 -31.05 41.33 -11.11
C SER A 13 -31.82 40.21 -11.81
N LEU A 14 -33.12 40.18 -11.53
CA LEU A 14 -34.17 39.45 -12.25
C LEU A 14 -34.76 40.33 -13.37
N LEU A 15 -35.17 39.68 -14.47
CA LEU A 15 -36.18 40.06 -15.47
C LEU A 15 -36.05 41.36 -16.30
N LEU A 16 -36.14 41.21 -17.63
CA LEU A 16 -37.08 42.03 -18.42
C LEU A 16 -37.50 41.33 -19.72
N LEU A 17 -38.81 41.32 -19.96
CA LEU A 17 -39.52 40.84 -21.15
C LEU A 17 -40.13 42.06 -21.86
N VAL A 18 -40.09 42.03 -23.20
CA VAL A 18 -40.86 42.81 -24.19
C VAL A 18 -40.57 44.31 -24.37
N VAL A 19 -40.10 44.68 -25.58
CA VAL A 19 -40.71 45.76 -26.39
C VAL A 19 -40.66 45.37 -27.88
N PHE A 20 -41.81 45.40 -28.54
CA PHE A 20 -42.01 45.25 -29.99
C PHE A 20 -42.03 46.62 -30.69
N GLN A 21 -41.65 46.64 -31.98
CA GLN A 21 -41.92 47.64 -33.04
C GLN A 21 -41.14 48.99 -33.01
N ASN A 22 -40.24 49.22 -33.97
CA ASN A 22 -40.58 49.74 -35.32
C ASN A 22 -39.35 49.92 -36.25
N CYS A 23 -39.64 49.76 -37.55
CA CYS A 23 -38.84 49.83 -38.79
C CYS A 23 -37.79 50.97 -38.87
N SER A 24 -36.69 50.89 -39.64
CA SER A 24 -36.68 50.72 -41.10
C SER A 24 -35.25 50.65 -41.66
N ASN A 25 -35.11 49.86 -42.74
CA ASN A 25 -34.12 49.88 -43.83
C ASN A 25 -32.68 50.34 -43.57
N MET A 26 -31.76 49.38 -43.61
CA MET A 26 -30.45 49.61 -44.22
C MET A 26 -30.13 48.44 -45.15
N GLU A 27 -29.84 48.80 -46.40
CA GLU A 27 -29.63 47.91 -47.53
C GLU A 27 -28.46 46.94 -47.33
N SER A 28 -28.71 45.72 -47.80
CA SER A 28 -27.79 44.69 -48.28
C SER A 28 -26.29 44.95 -48.09
N LEU A 29 -25.69 44.24 -47.13
CA LEU A 29 -24.34 43.73 -47.29
C LEU A 29 -24.39 42.21 -47.18
N ASN A 30 -24.34 41.63 -48.38
CA ASN A 30 -24.08 40.26 -48.75
C ASN A 30 -23.40 39.40 -47.66
N SER A 31 -24.20 38.69 -46.87
CA SER A 31 -23.74 37.50 -46.16
C SER A 31 -23.75 36.35 -47.15
N ASN A 32 -22.57 35.85 -47.50
CA ASN A 32 -22.43 34.49 -48.00
C ASN A 32 -22.80 33.56 -46.84
N GLU A 33 -24.10 33.36 -46.62
CA GLU A 33 -24.60 32.17 -45.98
C GLU A 33 -24.26 31.02 -46.94
N GLU A 34 -23.22 30.26 -46.61
CA GLU A 34 -23.17 28.85 -46.99
C GLU A 34 -24.41 28.20 -46.37
N THR A 35 -25.49 28.24 -47.14
CA THR A 35 -26.62 27.35 -46.97
C THR A 35 -26.03 25.94 -46.96
N ALA A 36 -26.09 25.28 -45.81
CA ALA A 36 -25.91 23.83 -45.75
C ALA A 36 -26.94 23.26 -46.73
N SER A 37 -26.46 22.84 -47.89
CA SER A 37 -27.26 22.16 -48.89
C SER A 37 -27.93 21.00 -48.16
N GLU A 38 -29.27 21.02 -48.06
CA GLU A 38 -30.01 19.83 -47.64
C GLU A 38 -29.51 18.69 -48.51
N VAL A 39 -28.82 17.72 -47.92
CA VAL A 39 -28.34 16.54 -48.65
C VAL A 39 -29.58 15.89 -49.21
N GLN A 40 -29.78 16.04 -50.52
CA GLN A 40 -30.95 15.53 -51.20
C GLN A 40 -30.80 14.01 -51.28
N LEU A 41 -31.42 13.33 -50.31
CA LEU A 41 -31.34 11.88 -50.18
C LEU A 41 -31.94 11.21 -51.41
N SER A 42 -31.28 10.15 -51.87
CA SER A 42 -31.78 9.36 -53.00
C SER A 42 -33.05 8.57 -52.65
N GLY A 43 -33.33 8.42 -51.36
CA GLY A 43 -34.41 7.58 -50.83
C GLY A 43 -34.06 6.09 -50.79
N ALA A 44 -32.82 5.72 -51.07
CA ALA A 44 -32.35 4.35 -50.98
C ALA A 44 -32.29 3.90 -49.50
N THR A 45 -32.86 2.73 -49.22
CA THR A 45 -32.90 2.10 -47.90
C THR A 45 -32.28 0.71 -47.95
N PHE A 46 -32.11 0.09 -46.79
CA PHE A 46 -31.62 -1.28 -46.74
C PHE A 46 -32.43 -2.22 -47.62
N ASN A 47 -33.77 -2.15 -47.59
CA ASN A 47 -34.61 -3.04 -48.40
C ASN A 47 -34.39 -2.82 -49.91
N SER A 48 -34.24 -1.57 -50.36
CA SER A 48 -34.03 -1.32 -51.79
C SER A 48 -32.67 -1.85 -52.25
N ALA A 49 -31.62 -1.69 -51.45
CA ALA A 49 -30.28 -2.22 -51.73
C ALA A 49 -30.19 -3.76 -51.59
N PHE A 50 -30.74 -4.30 -50.50
CA PHE A 50 -30.63 -5.70 -50.13
C PHE A 50 -31.51 -6.59 -51.00
N ASP A 51 -32.81 -6.29 -51.13
CA ASP A 51 -33.73 -7.17 -51.85
C ASP A 51 -33.42 -7.21 -53.35
N LYS A 52 -32.94 -6.09 -53.91
CA LYS A 52 -32.64 -5.99 -55.35
C LYS A 52 -31.25 -6.50 -55.73
N VAL A 53 -30.25 -6.33 -54.86
CA VAL A 53 -28.85 -6.59 -55.22
C VAL A 53 -28.22 -7.61 -54.28
N LEU A 54 -28.10 -7.32 -52.98
CA LEU A 54 -27.27 -8.12 -52.08
C LEU A 54 -27.84 -9.53 -51.85
N SER A 55 -29.14 -9.65 -51.61
CA SER A 55 -29.83 -10.93 -51.41
C SER A 55 -29.69 -11.86 -52.62
N PRO A 56 -30.10 -11.46 -53.85
CA PRO A 56 -30.03 -12.35 -55.01
C PRO A 56 -28.60 -12.62 -55.52
N GLN A 57 -27.65 -11.69 -55.36
CA GLN A 57 -26.33 -11.78 -56.01
C GLN A 57 -25.18 -12.12 -55.05
N CYS A 58 -25.34 -11.90 -53.73
CA CYS A 58 -24.22 -12.00 -52.77
C CYS A 58 -24.47 -13.00 -51.65
N VAL A 59 -25.68 -13.07 -51.08
CA VAL A 59 -25.96 -13.85 -49.85
C VAL A 59 -25.72 -15.36 -50.02
N ASN A 60 -25.86 -15.90 -51.23
CA ASN A 60 -25.55 -17.31 -51.50
C ASN A 60 -24.10 -17.71 -51.16
N CYS A 61 -23.17 -16.76 -51.25
CA CYS A 61 -21.74 -16.98 -50.94
C CYS A 61 -21.25 -16.19 -49.72
N HIS A 62 -22.04 -15.24 -49.21
CA HIS A 62 -21.72 -14.37 -48.08
C HIS A 62 -22.87 -14.38 -47.07
N SER A 63 -23.10 -15.53 -46.43
CA SER A 63 -24.09 -15.68 -45.35
C SER A 63 -23.44 -16.22 -44.09
N SER A 64 -24.13 -16.17 -42.96
CA SER A 64 -23.71 -16.81 -41.71
C SER A 64 -23.33 -18.29 -41.87
N SER A 65 -24.00 -19.01 -42.78
CA SER A 65 -23.73 -20.43 -43.05
C SER A 65 -22.58 -20.65 -44.05
N PHE A 66 -22.33 -19.67 -44.93
CA PHE A 66 -21.27 -19.71 -45.93
C PHE A 66 -20.62 -18.33 -46.04
N PRO A 67 -19.72 -17.94 -45.12
CA PRO A 67 -19.16 -16.59 -45.11
C PRO A 67 -17.88 -16.56 -45.95
N SER A 68 -17.99 -16.42 -47.28
CA SER A 68 -16.80 -16.24 -48.12
C SER A 68 -16.03 -15.00 -47.67
N GLY A 69 -14.72 -15.16 -47.45
CA GLY A 69 -13.88 -14.09 -46.92
C GLY A 69 -14.27 -13.63 -45.50
N SER A 70 -14.98 -14.47 -44.73
CA SER A 70 -15.48 -14.14 -43.38
C SER A 70 -16.47 -12.97 -43.34
N ILE A 71 -17.13 -12.67 -44.46
CA ILE A 71 -18.14 -11.61 -44.57
C ILE A 71 -19.53 -12.23 -44.60
N ASP A 72 -20.42 -11.73 -43.74
CA ASP A 72 -21.84 -12.04 -43.75
C ASP A 72 -22.64 -10.83 -44.25
N LEU A 73 -23.29 -10.99 -45.41
CA LEU A 73 -24.12 -9.97 -46.03
C LEU A 73 -25.62 -10.26 -45.85
N SER A 74 -26.01 -11.22 -45.01
CA SER A 74 -27.39 -11.71 -44.90
C SER A 74 -28.33 -10.82 -44.08
N SER A 75 -27.79 -9.85 -43.33
CA SER A 75 -28.59 -8.91 -42.55
C SER A 75 -27.95 -7.52 -42.50
N TYR A 76 -28.78 -6.51 -42.24
CA TYR A 76 -28.35 -5.12 -42.11
C TYR A 76 -27.23 -4.95 -41.08
N GLU A 77 -27.43 -5.52 -39.89
CA GLU A 77 -26.46 -5.46 -38.79
C GLU A 77 -25.17 -6.20 -39.14
N ALA A 78 -25.24 -7.39 -39.76
CA ALA A 78 -24.06 -8.14 -40.17
C ALA A 78 -23.22 -7.37 -41.22
N ILE A 79 -23.88 -6.75 -42.20
CA ILE A 79 -23.21 -5.94 -43.23
C ILE A 79 -22.44 -4.78 -42.58
N LEU A 80 -23.08 -4.06 -41.65
CA LEU A 80 -22.46 -2.87 -41.05
C LEU A 80 -21.41 -3.22 -39.99
N ASN A 81 -21.63 -4.26 -39.18
CA ASN A 81 -20.66 -4.75 -38.21
C ASN A 81 -19.42 -5.38 -38.87
N SER A 82 -19.55 -5.94 -40.07
CA SER A 82 -18.39 -6.47 -40.81
C SER A 82 -17.41 -5.38 -41.27
N GLY A 83 -17.81 -4.10 -41.24
CA GLY A 83 -17.03 -2.99 -41.77
C GLY A 83 -16.93 -2.95 -43.30
N THR A 84 -17.61 -3.87 -44.02
CA THR A 84 -17.59 -3.90 -45.49
C THR A 84 -18.35 -2.72 -46.13
N VAL A 85 -19.27 -2.13 -45.37
CA VAL A 85 -19.94 -0.87 -45.67
C VAL A 85 -19.58 0.14 -44.59
N VAL A 86 -19.06 1.28 -45.02
CA VAL A 86 -18.82 2.46 -44.19
C VAL A 86 -19.85 3.52 -44.60
N PRO A 87 -20.89 3.76 -43.78
CA PRO A 87 -21.92 4.74 -44.08
C PRO A 87 -21.32 6.10 -44.48
N GLY A 88 -21.78 6.64 -45.61
CA GLY A 88 -21.37 7.93 -46.16
C GLY A 88 -20.06 7.92 -46.97
N ASP A 89 -19.33 6.80 -47.03
CA ASP A 89 -17.99 6.75 -47.62
C ASP A 89 -17.85 5.54 -48.57
N LEU A 90 -17.95 5.82 -49.88
CA LEU A 90 -17.83 4.79 -50.92
C LEU A 90 -16.43 4.20 -51.01
N GLU A 91 -15.39 5.01 -50.79
CA GLU A 91 -14.00 4.58 -50.94
C GLU A 91 -13.58 3.66 -49.79
N LYS A 92 -14.10 3.90 -48.58
CA LYS A 92 -13.88 3.00 -47.43
C LYS A 92 -14.81 1.80 -47.41
N SER A 93 -15.89 1.82 -48.19
CA SER A 93 -16.81 0.69 -48.31
C SER A 93 -16.24 -0.38 -49.24
N SER A 94 -15.54 -1.37 -48.68
CA SER A 94 -14.91 -2.46 -49.44
C SER A 94 -15.91 -3.25 -50.30
N LEU A 95 -17.17 -3.35 -49.88
CA LEU A 95 -18.26 -3.92 -50.69
C LEU A 95 -18.42 -3.15 -52.00
N TYR A 96 -18.57 -1.83 -51.93
CA TYR A 96 -18.74 -0.96 -53.09
C TYR A 96 -17.51 -0.94 -54.00
N VAL A 97 -16.31 -0.84 -53.40
CA VAL A 97 -15.04 -0.86 -54.14
C VAL A 97 -14.84 -2.17 -54.90
N SER A 98 -15.25 -3.30 -54.33
CA SER A 98 -15.11 -4.61 -54.98
C SER A 98 -16.09 -4.76 -56.16
N MET A 99 -17.33 -4.28 -56.01
CA MET A 99 -18.33 -4.31 -57.07
C MET A 99 -17.99 -3.33 -58.21
N SER A 100 -17.52 -2.12 -57.90
CA SER A 100 -17.19 -1.11 -58.91
C SER A 100 -16.01 -1.50 -59.82
N LYS A 101 -15.12 -2.37 -59.31
CA LYS A 101 -14.02 -2.96 -60.09
C LYS A 101 -14.43 -4.23 -60.85
N GLY A 102 -15.68 -4.68 -60.71
CA GLY A 102 -16.16 -5.94 -61.30
C GLY A 102 -15.51 -7.19 -60.68
N ALA A 103 -14.88 -7.08 -59.51
CA ALA A 103 -14.22 -8.20 -58.84
C ALA A 103 -15.24 -9.14 -58.15
N MET A 104 -16.38 -8.58 -57.73
CA MET A 104 -17.48 -9.31 -57.10
C MET A 104 -18.83 -8.84 -57.67
N PRO A 105 -19.76 -9.76 -57.99
CA PRO A 105 -19.58 -11.22 -58.06
C PRO A 105 -18.67 -11.67 -59.24
N PRO A 106 -17.83 -12.73 -59.10
CA PRO A 106 -16.85 -13.09 -60.12
C PRO A 106 -17.43 -13.59 -61.45
N ALA A 107 -18.62 -14.20 -61.42
CA ALA A 107 -19.26 -14.78 -62.61
C ALA A 107 -20.25 -13.81 -63.28
N TYR A 108 -20.79 -12.86 -62.52
CA TYR A 108 -21.86 -11.96 -62.96
C TYR A 108 -21.64 -10.58 -62.33
N PRO A 109 -20.89 -9.68 -62.99
CA PRO A 109 -20.66 -8.34 -62.47
C PRO A 109 -21.98 -7.58 -62.26
N VAL A 110 -22.06 -6.82 -61.17
CA VAL A 110 -23.22 -6.00 -60.81
C VAL A 110 -23.51 -4.98 -61.92
N SER A 111 -24.77 -4.79 -62.27
CA SER A 111 -25.15 -3.81 -63.30
C SER A 111 -24.86 -2.37 -62.83
N ASN A 112 -24.65 -1.43 -63.77
CA ASN A 112 -24.39 -0.02 -63.42
C ASN A 112 -25.54 0.59 -62.58
N SER A 113 -26.79 0.20 -62.85
CA SER A 113 -27.96 0.66 -62.09
C SER A 113 -27.99 0.09 -60.67
N ASP A 114 -27.63 -1.18 -60.50
CA ASP A 114 -27.58 -1.82 -59.18
C ASP A 114 -26.40 -1.29 -58.35
N LEU A 115 -25.25 -1.05 -59.00
CA LEU A 115 -24.10 -0.42 -58.37
C LEU A 115 -24.42 1.00 -57.92
N ALA A 116 -25.14 1.78 -58.74
CA ALA A 116 -25.61 3.11 -58.36
C ALA A 116 -26.57 3.05 -57.17
N LEU A 117 -27.46 2.05 -57.10
CA LEU A 117 -28.35 1.86 -55.97
C LEU A 117 -27.61 1.57 -54.67
N ILE A 118 -26.60 0.67 -54.70
CA ILE A 118 -25.77 0.42 -53.52
C ILE A 118 -24.98 1.67 -53.13
N GLY A 119 -24.39 2.37 -54.11
CA GLY A 119 -23.64 3.60 -53.86
C GLY A 119 -24.48 4.67 -53.19
N ASN A 120 -25.69 4.89 -53.70
CA ASN A 120 -26.64 5.84 -53.12
C ASN A 120 -27.08 5.45 -51.71
N TRP A 121 -27.37 4.16 -51.46
CA TRP A 121 -27.68 3.68 -50.11
C TRP A 121 -26.54 3.94 -49.13
N ILE A 122 -25.30 3.68 -49.53
CA ILE A 122 -24.11 3.94 -48.69
C ILE A 122 -23.96 5.44 -48.44
N LEU A 123 -24.01 6.28 -49.48
CA LEU A 123 -23.89 7.74 -49.36
C LEU A 123 -25.00 8.36 -48.51
N ASP A 124 -26.22 7.81 -48.56
CA ASP A 124 -27.35 8.24 -47.74
C ASP A 124 -27.19 7.84 -46.26
N GLY A 125 -26.06 7.23 -45.86
CA GLY A 125 -25.75 6.83 -44.50
C GLY A 125 -26.13 5.37 -44.20
N ALA A 126 -26.19 4.53 -45.24
CA ALA A 126 -26.55 3.11 -45.17
C ALA A 126 -27.80 2.91 -44.31
N ARG A 127 -28.91 3.56 -44.67
CA ARG A 127 -30.13 3.61 -43.87
C ARG A 127 -30.81 2.25 -43.73
N ASP A 128 -31.47 2.02 -42.60
CA ASP A 128 -32.25 0.82 -42.35
C ASP A 128 -33.54 0.76 -43.19
N SER A 129 -34.37 -0.26 -42.95
CA SER A 129 -35.67 -0.42 -43.64
C SER A 129 -36.66 0.73 -43.38
N GLN A 130 -36.47 1.49 -42.29
CA GLN A 130 -37.29 2.64 -41.90
C GLN A 130 -36.68 3.97 -42.34
N GLY A 131 -35.53 3.96 -43.01
CA GLY A 131 -34.85 5.17 -43.49
C GLY A 131 -33.99 5.87 -42.44
N LEU A 132 -33.71 5.23 -41.30
CA LEU A 132 -32.86 5.75 -40.23
C LEU A 132 -31.40 5.33 -40.44
N ALA A 133 -30.45 6.22 -40.12
CA ALA A 133 -29.03 5.90 -40.20
C ALA A 133 -28.63 4.85 -39.14
N TYR A 134 -27.65 4.02 -39.46
CA TYR A 134 -27.12 3.05 -38.50
C TYR A 134 -26.31 3.71 -37.38
N VAL A 135 -26.67 3.38 -36.15
CA VAL A 135 -25.97 3.81 -34.95
C VAL A 135 -25.42 2.57 -34.23
N PRO A 136 -24.12 2.25 -34.37
CA PRO A 136 -23.55 1.15 -33.61
C PRO A 136 -23.58 1.49 -32.12
N VAL A 137 -24.00 0.53 -31.29
CA VAL A 137 -23.94 0.68 -29.83
C VAL A 137 -22.52 0.33 -29.39
N PRO A 138 -21.78 1.27 -28.75
CA PRO A 138 -20.47 0.96 -28.20
C PRO A 138 -20.55 -0.17 -27.17
N VAL A 139 -19.49 -0.98 -27.07
CA VAL A 139 -19.23 -1.78 -25.87
C VAL A 139 -18.17 -1.05 -25.07
N VAL A 140 -18.44 -0.78 -23.80
CA VAL A 140 -17.52 -0.11 -22.90
C VAL A 140 -17.30 -0.95 -21.65
N LYS A 141 -16.06 -0.96 -21.17
CA LYS A 141 -15.67 -1.55 -19.88
C LYS A 141 -14.85 -0.53 -19.12
N ALA A 142 -15.30 -0.15 -17.93
CA ALA A 142 -14.64 0.78 -17.03
C ALA A 142 -13.38 0.13 -16.39
N GLY A 143 -13.37 -1.20 -16.29
CA GLY A 143 -12.30 -1.98 -15.66
C GLY A 143 -12.85 -2.81 -14.50
N ASP A 144 -11.99 -3.60 -13.87
CA ASP A 144 -12.35 -4.33 -12.66
C ASP A 144 -12.48 -3.39 -11.45
N ASP A 145 -13.24 -3.80 -10.44
CA ASP A 145 -13.31 -3.10 -9.16
C ASP A 145 -11.93 -3.04 -8.49
N ILE A 146 -11.64 -1.90 -7.84
CA ILE A 146 -10.33 -1.59 -7.27
C ILE A 146 -10.42 -1.58 -5.74
N TYR A 147 -9.53 -2.32 -5.08
CA TYR A 147 -9.42 -2.35 -3.62
C TYR A 147 -8.08 -1.75 -3.19
N ILE A 148 -8.13 -0.72 -2.35
CA ILE A 148 -6.94 -0.09 -1.77
C ILE A 148 -7.06 -0.01 -0.25
N TYR A 149 -5.90 0.13 0.41
CA TYR A 149 -5.77 0.27 1.85
C TYR A 149 -5.01 1.56 2.16
N GLU A 150 -5.27 2.14 3.33
CA GLU A 150 -4.48 3.26 3.82
C GLU A 150 -2.97 2.91 3.85
N PRO A 151 -2.06 3.85 3.51
CA PRO A 151 -2.32 5.27 3.19
C PRO A 151 -2.53 5.54 1.69
N THR A 152 -2.76 4.52 0.86
CA THR A 152 -2.96 4.70 -0.59
C THR A 152 -4.17 5.59 -0.86
N ASN A 153 -3.99 6.62 -1.69
CA ASN A 153 -5.03 7.65 -1.91
C ASN A 153 -5.24 8.00 -3.40
N SER A 154 -4.63 7.24 -4.30
CA SER A 154 -4.77 7.40 -5.76
C SER A 154 -4.70 6.06 -6.49
N VAL A 155 -5.40 5.97 -7.62
CA VAL A 155 -5.47 4.78 -8.47
C VAL A 155 -5.48 5.17 -9.96
N GLN A 156 -5.03 4.27 -10.82
CA GLN A 156 -5.15 4.42 -12.26
C GLN A 156 -6.45 3.79 -12.75
N LEU A 157 -7.13 4.45 -13.69
CA LEU A 157 -8.27 3.90 -14.41
C LEU A 157 -7.84 3.52 -15.82
N ALA A 158 -8.38 2.42 -16.33
CA ALA A 158 -8.10 1.94 -17.67
C ALA A 158 -9.38 1.36 -18.31
N GLY A 159 -10.11 2.23 -19.00
CA GLY A 159 -11.28 1.85 -19.78
C GLY A 159 -10.90 1.15 -21.09
N VAL A 160 -11.75 0.23 -21.53
CA VAL A 160 -11.66 -0.45 -22.83
C VAL A 160 -12.96 -0.20 -23.59
N ILE A 161 -12.84 0.07 -24.90
CA ILE A 161 -13.98 0.30 -25.78
C ILE A 161 -13.89 -0.54 -27.04
N ASP A 162 -15.05 -0.94 -27.55
CA ASP A 162 -15.25 -1.44 -28.91
C ASP A 162 -16.35 -0.60 -29.57
N LEU A 163 -16.03 0.03 -30.70
CA LEU A 163 -16.93 0.91 -31.45
C LEU A 163 -17.36 0.31 -32.78
N GLY A 164 -16.94 -0.92 -33.09
CA GLY A 164 -17.06 -1.48 -34.43
C GLY A 164 -16.38 -0.57 -35.46
N ASN A 165 -17.17 -0.09 -36.44
CA ASN A 165 -16.70 0.81 -37.50
C ASN A 165 -16.92 2.31 -37.22
N ALA A 166 -17.32 2.69 -36.01
CA ALA A 166 -17.49 4.08 -35.60
C ALA A 166 -16.23 4.63 -34.92
N SER A 167 -16.14 5.96 -34.81
CA SER A 167 -15.03 6.65 -34.12
C SER A 167 -15.50 7.25 -32.80
N VAL A 168 -14.56 7.47 -31.87
CA VAL A 168 -14.87 8.12 -30.58
C VAL A 168 -15.29 9.58 -30.84
N LYS A 169 -16.42 10.00 -30.27
CA LYS A 169 -16.82 11.40 -30.18
C LYS A 169 -16.51 12.00 -28.81
N SER A 170 -16.84 11.28 -27.74
CA SER A 170 -16.50 11.69 -26.37
C SER A 170 -16.31 10.50 -25.45
N ILE A 171 -15.42 10.69 -24.48
CA ILE A 171 -15.21 9.82 -23.32
C ILE A 171 -15.38 10.70 -22.11
N THR A 172 -16.06 10.22 -21.07
CA THR A 172 -16.21 10.97 -19.82
C THR A 172 -16.19 10.01 -18.64
N TRP A 173 -15.25 10.23 -17.72
CA TRP A 173 -15.27 9.69 -16.37
C TRP A 173 -15.97 10.66 -15.43
N SER A 174 -16.89 10.14 -14.61
CA SER A 174 -17.53 10.90 -13.55
C SER A 174 -17.67 10.07 -12.28
N GLN A 175 -17.65 10.75 -11.13
CA GLN A 175 -17.98 10.11 -9.86
C GLN A 175 -19.50 10.18 -9.65
N ILE A 176 -20.11 9.03 -9.40
CA ILE A 176 -21.54 8.90 -9.12
C ILE A 176 -21.82 9.09 -7.63
N SER A 177 -21.02 8.43 -6.79
CA SER A 177 -21.22 8.43 -5.34
C SER A 177 -19.90 8.24 -4.58
N GLY A 178 -19.95 8.49 -3.28
CA GLY A 178 -18.86 8.14 -2.37
C GLY A 178 -18.73 9.11 -1.19
N PRO A 179 -17.91 8.77 -0.19
CA PRO A 179 -17.73 9.57 1.03
C PRO A 179 -17.16 10.99 0.82
N LYS A 180 -16.54 11.25 -0.33
CA LYS A 180 -15.89 12.51 -0.67
C LYS A 180 -15.84 12.68 -2.20
N THR A 181 -15.88 13.92 -2.68
CA THR A 181 -15.62 14.21 -4.09
C THR A 181 -14.14 13.96 -4.43
N LEU A 182 -13.88 13.13 -5.44
CA LEU A 182 -12.55 12.77 -5.91
C LEU A 182 -12.06 13.72 -7.01
N THR A 183 -10.75 13.76 -7.21
CA THR A 183 -10.15 14.44 -8.37
C THR A 183 -9.82 13.42 -9.45
N ILE A 184 -10.46 13.55 -10.61
CA ILE A 184 -10.22 12.72 -11.79
C ILE A 184 -9.37 13.53 -12.78
N VAL A 185 -8.14 13.10 -13.02
CA VAL A 185 -7.19 13.76 -13.93
C VAL A 185 -7.48 13.30 -15.34
N GLU A 186 -7.64 14.23 -16.28
CA GLU A 186 -7.99 13.93 -17.68
C GLU A 186 -9.24 13.03 -17.78
N PRO A 187 -10.40 13.49 -17.29
CA PRO A 187 -11.62 12.68 -17.25
C PRO A 187 -12.11 12.27 -18.64
N ASN A 188 -11.58 12.88 -19.71
CA ASN A 188 -11.98 12.60 -21.09
C ASN A 188 -11.04 11.62 -21.81
N SER A 189 -10.31 10.78 -21.07
CA SER A 189 -9.36 9.80 -21.57
C SER A 189 -9.71 8.39 -21.08
N LEU A 190 -9.45 7.37 -21.91
CA LEU A 190 -9.58 5.96 -21.50
C LEU A 190 -8.62 5.61 -20.35
N LYS A 191 -7.47 6.29 -20.27
CA LYS A 191 -6.53 6.18 -19.15
C LYS A 191 -6.58 7.45 -18.32
N SER A 192 -6.87 7.31 -17.05
CA SER A 192 -7.03 8.42 -16.11
C SER A 192 -6.39 8.08 -14.77
N VAL A 193 -6.24 9.07 -13.89
CA VAL A 193 -5.81 8.89 -12.52
C VAL A 193 -6.84 9.53 -11.60
N VAL A 194 -7.29 8.77 -10.61
CA VAL A 194 -8.17 9.27 -9.56
C VAL A 194 -7.33 9.49 -8.30
N SER A 195 -7.54 10.61 -7.63
CA SER A 195 -6.81 10.97 -6.40
C SER A 195 -7.70 11.64 -5.36
N GLY A 196 -7.20 11.77 -4.14
CA GLY A 196 -7.92 12.37 -3.02
C GLY A 196 -8.83 11.40 -2.27
N ILE A 197 -8.61 10.09 -2.47
CA ILE A 197 -9.33 8.98 -1.81
C ILE A 197 -8.82 8.89 -0.37
N THR A 198 -9.41 9.66 0.54
CA THR A 198 -8.93 9.82 1.93
C THR A 198 -9.97 9.45 2.98
N ASN A 199 -11.20 9.15 2.57
CA ASN A 199 -12.28 8.81 3.49
C ASN A 199 -12.62 7.34 3.24
N LEU A 200 -12.58 6.52 4.29
CA LEU A 200 -12.91 5.09 4.17
C LEU A 200 -14.31 4.90 3.57
N GLY A 201 -14.44 3.86 2.75
CA GLY A 201 -15.69 3.49 2.09
C GLY A 201 -15.53 3.24 0.59
N THR A 202 -16.68 3.15 -0.07
CA THR A 202 -16.77 2.84 -1.50
C THR A 202 -17.07 4.09 -2.32
N TYR A 203 -16.40 4.21 -3.46
CA TYR A 203 -16.58 5.27 -4.44
C TYR A 203 -17.03 4.63 -5.75
N GLU A 204 -18.15 5.07 -6.30
CA GLU A 204 -18.68 4.57 -7.57
C GLU A 204 -18.36 5.57 -8.68
N LEU A 205 -17.71 5.09 -9.73
CA LEU A 205 -17.36 5.89 -10.90
C LEU A 205 -18.06 5.30 -12.14
N GLU A 206 -18.39 6.18 -13.08
CA GLU A 206 -19.03 5.82 -14.35
C GLU A 206 -18.18 6.34 -15.51
N LEU A 207 -17.96 5.46 -16.48
CA LEU A 207 -17.36 5.75 -17.78
C LEU A 207 -18.48 5.81 -18.81
N ILE A 208 -18.63 6.96 -19.47
CA ILE A 208 -19.57 7.17 -20.58
C ILE A 208 -18.78 7.34 -21.86
N VAL A 209 -19.14 6.61 -22.91
CA VAL A 209 -18.57 6.76 -24.24
C VAL A 209 -19.65 6.98 -25.28
N VAL A 210 -19.46 8.02 -26.09
CA VAL A 210 -20.33 8.36 -27.23
C VAL A 210 -19.49 8.28 -28.50
N ASN A 211 -20.02 7.64 -29.55
CA ASN A 211 -19.38 7.58 -30.85
C ASN A 211 -19.84 8.72 -31.79
N ASP A 212 -19.17 8.86 -32.93
CA ASP A 212 -19.42 9.88 -33.96
C ASP A 212 -20.79 9.76 -34.64
N ARG A 213 -21.49 8.64 -34.45
CA ARG A 213 -22.84 8.38 -34.97
C ARG A 213 -23.94 8.50 -33.92
N GLY A 214 -23.58 8.89 -32.68
CA GLY A 214 -24.53 9.11 -31.59
C GLY A 214 -24.85 7.88 -30.74
N GLY A 215 -24.16 6.76 -30.95
CA GLY A 215 -24.27 5.59 -30.09
C GLY A 215 -23.58 5.86 -28.76
N GLU A 216 -24.24 5.50 -27.67
CA GLU A 216 -23.79 5.76 -26.31
C GLU A 216 -23.79 4.45 -25.52
N ALA A 217 -22.75 4.25 -24.70
CA ALA A 217 -22.71 3.19 -23.72
C ALA A 217 -22.01 3.65 -22.45
N THR A 218 -22.37 3.02 -21.34
CA THR A 218 -21.79 3.30 -20.03
C THR A 218 -21.35 2.02 -19.33
N ASP A 219 -20.34 2.13 -18.47
CA ASP A 219 -19.97 1.08 -17.53
C ASP A 219 -19.49 1.70 -16.21
N ARG A 220 -19.55 0.93 -15.13
CA ARG A 220 -19.22 1.39 -13.78
C ARG A 220 -18.13 0.55 -13.16
N LEU A 221 -17.34 1.18 -12.31
CA LEU A 221 -16.40 0.51 -11.42
C LEU A 221 -16.50 1.08 -10.01
N VAL A 222 -16.18 0.24 -9.04
CA VAL A 222 -16.13 0.61 -7.62
C VAL A 222 -14.68 0.67 -7.16
N ILE A 223 -14.34 1.73 -6.43
CA ILE A 223 -13.09 1.83 -5.67
C ILE A 223 -13.42 1.72 -4.19
N SER A 224 -12.85 0.73 -3.50
CA SER A 224 -13.00 0.52 -2.06
C SER A 224 -11.73 0.90 -1.32
N LEU A 225 -11.80 1.97 -0.51
CA LEU A 225 -10.74 2.32 0.44
C LEU A 225 -11.05 1.69 1.81
N ASN A 226 -10.20 0.77 2.21
CA ASN A 226 -10.32 0.03 3.46
C ASN A 226 -9.28 0.51 4.48
N PRO A 227 -9.57 0.41 5.79
CA PRO A 227 -8.57 0.67 6.82
C PRO A 227 -7.42 -0.32 6.68
N ASN A 228 -6.19 0.14 6.90
CA ASN A 228 -5.07 -0.78 7.06
C ASN A 228 -5.19 -1.42 8.45
N ASN A 229 -5.40 -2.74 8.49
CA ASN A 229 -5.47 -3.50 9.74
C ASN A 229 -4.06 -3.94 10.19
N ASN A 230 -3.10 -3.02 10.15
CA ASN A 230 -1.73 -3.29 10.56
C ASN A 230 -1.68 -3.66 12.05
N LEU A 231 -1.04 -4.78 12.38
CA LEU A 231 -0.82 -5.18 13.76
C LEU A 231 0.37 -4.42 14.35
N LEU A 232 0.39 -4.26 15.68
CA LEU A 232 1.55 -3.66 16.34
C LEU A 232 2.73 -4.65 16.28
N PRO A 233 3.97 -4.16 16.05
CA PRO A 233 5.13 -5.02 16.18
C PRO A 233 5.30 -5.46 17.64
N MET A 234 5.97 -6.57 17.87
CA MET A 234 6.40 -7.00 19.19
C MET A 234 7.89 -6.71 19.37
N VAL A 235 8.28 -6.16 20.52
CA VAL A 235 9.68 -5.94 20.88
C VAL A 235 9.97 -6.37 22.31
N SER A 236 11.15 -6.95 22.51
CA SER A 236 11.77 -7.12 23.82
C SER A 236 13.18 -6.53 23.80
N ALA A 237 13.50 -5.69 24.78
CA ALA A 237 14.81 -5.11 25.04
C ALA A 237 15.79 -6.12 25.68
N GLY A 238 15.31 -7.31 26.03
CA GLY A 238 16.06 -8.35 26.72
C GLY A 238 15.97 -8.22 28.25
N LEU A 239 16.66 -9.12 28.96
CA LEU A 239 16.68 -9.12 30.42
C LEU A 239 17.54 -7.99 31.00
N ASP A 240 17.13 -7.49 32.16
CA ASP A 240 17.90 -6.58 33.00
C ASP A 240 19.33 -7.09 33.24
N LYS A 241 20.27 -6.14 33.32
CA LYS A 241 21.71 -6.41 33.45
C LYS A 241 22.24 -5.89 34.76
N ASN A 242 23.15 -6.64 35.36
CA ASN A 242 23.97 -6.19 36.47
C ASN A 242 25.44 -6.27 36.05
N ILE A 243 26.15 -5.16 36.21
CA ILE A 243 27.60 -5.06 36.00
C ILE A 243 28.24 -4.47 37.25
N GLN A 244 29.52 -4.74 37.46
CA GLN A 244 30.28 -4.24 38.60
C GLN A 244 31.57 -3.58 38.12
N ILE A 245 32.03 -2.55 38.83
CA ILE A 245 33.36 -1.95 38.61
C ILE A 245 34.44 -3.05 38.69
N PRO A 246 35.43 -3.09 37.77
CA PRO A 246 35.79 -2.05 36.80
C PRO A 246 35.06 -2.13 35.45
N THR A 247 34.09 -3.02 35.27
CA THR A 247 33.30 -3.08 34.04
C THR A 247 32.47 -1.81 33.89
N ASN A 248 32.62 -1.12 32.76
CA ASN A 248 31.95 0.16 32.48
C ASN A 248 31.21 0.17 31.12
N SER A 249 30.99 -1.01 30.54
CA SER A 249 30.35 -1.20 29.25
C SER A 249 29.39 -2.39 29.30
N VAL A 250 28.29 -2.29 28.56
CA VAL A 250 27.32 -3.38 28.39
C VAL A 250 26.72 -3.35 26.98
N THR A 251 26.51 -4.53 26.41
CA THR A 251 25.73 -4.70 25.17
C THR A 251 24.35 -5.26 25.51
N ILE A 252 23.33 -4.60 24.99
CA ILE A 252 21.92 -4.95 25.07
C ILE A 252 21.49 -5.38 23.66
N LYS A 253 20.87 -6.55 23.56
CA LYS A 253 20.33 -7.07 22.31
C LYS A 253 18.82 -7.16 22.40
N ALA A 254 18.13 -6.39 21.58
CA ALA A 254 16.70 -6.50 21.41
C ALA A 254 16.33 -7.58 20.40
N ILE A 255 15.11 -8.10 20.57
CA ILE A 255 14.44 -8.97 19.62
C ILE A 255 13.13 -8.27 19.26
N ALA A 256 12.88 -8.12 17.97
CA ALA A 256 11.62 -7.58 17.48
C ALA A 256 11.10 -8.45 16.33
N ALA A 257 9.78 -8.53 16.22
CA ALA A 257 9.09 -9.24 15.17
C ALA A 257 7.78 -8.53 14.86
N ASP A 258 7.32 -8.67 13.62
CA ASP A 258 6.05 -8.17 13.15
C ASP A 258 5.29 -9.31 12.47
N GLN A 259 3.98 -9.41 12.70
CA GLN A 259 3.20 -10.60 12.34
C GLN A 259 2.64 -10.52 10.92
N ASP A 260 2.33 -9.32 10.46
CA ASP A 260 1.76 -9.01 9.15
C ASP A 260 2.68 -8.15 8.27
N GLY A 261 3.84 -7.75 8.80
CA GLY A 261 4.85 -6.98 8.07
C GLY A 261 6.30 -7.27 8.47
N ALA A 262 7.11 -6.22 8.45
CA ALA A 262 8.53 -6.22 8.73
C ALA A 262 8.92 -4.98 9.55
N ILE A 263 9.94 -5.14 10.40
CA ILE A 263 10.48 -4.03 11.19
C ILE A 263 11.21 -3.04 10.27
N SER A 264 10.80 -1.77 10.30
CA SER A 264 11.38 -0.68 9.52
C SER A 264 12.48 0.08 10.27
N SER A 265 12.38 0.21 11.60
CA SER A 265 13.34 1.00 12.37
C SER A 265 13.44 0.59 13.85
N TYR A 266 14.61 0.91 14.43
CA TYR A 266 14.90 0.80 15.86
C TYR A 266 15.34 2.17 16.38
N ASN A 267 15.00 2.51 17.61
CA ASN A 267 15.46 3.73 18.26
C ASN A 267 15.59 3.51 19.77
N TRP A 268 16.83 3.54 20.25
CA TRP A 268 17.16 3.47 21.66
C TRP A 268 17.37 4.86 22.26
N ARG A 269 16.82 5.07 23.45
CA ARG A 269 17.14 6.22 24.29
C ARG A 269 17.28 5.83 25.74
N GLN A 270 18.14 6.55 26.46
CA GLN A 270 18.15 6.48 27.92
C GLN A 270 16.96 7.28 28.46
N THR A 271 16.19 6.66 29.37
CA THR A 271 15.00 7.27 29.99
C THR A 271 15.15 7.52 31.49
N GLY A 272 16.19 6.96 32.13
CA GLY A 272 16.44 7.15 33.56
C GLY A 272 17.87 6.83 33.99
N GLY A 273 18.22 7.29 35.20
CA GLY A 273 19.54 7.08 35.80
C GLY A 273 20.56 8.20 35.51
N PRO A 274 21.82 8.02 35.96
CA PRO A 274 22.92 8.91 35.62
C PRO A 274 23.14 8.96 34.10
N VAL A 275 23.53 10.09 33.54
CA VAL A 275 23.70 10.21 32.08
C VAL A 275 24.82 9.28 31.58
N ALA A 276 24.47 8.30 30.75
CA ALA A 276 25.45 7.50 30.03
C ALA A 276 26.06 8.35 28.91
N THR A 277 27.39 8.34 28.78
CA THR A 277 28.09 9.27 27.88
C THR A 277 27.98 8.88 26.41
N THR A 278 27.74 7.59 26.10
CA THR A 278 27.77 7.11 24.71
C THR A 278 26.85 5.91 24.50
N LEU A 279 25.89 6.06 23.59
CA LEU A 279 24.99 5.01 23.08
C LEU A 279 25.39 4.67 21.63
N LEU A 280 26.08 3.54 21.44
CA LEU A 280 26.49 3.07 20.12
C LEU A 280 25.46 2.06 19.58
N GLY A 281 25.09 2.20 18.30
CA GLY A 281 24.08 1.33 17.69
C GLY A 281 22.65 1.66 18.11
N SER A 282 22.37 2.91 18.52
CA SER A 282 21.04 3.34 18.98
C SER A 282 19.93 3.20 17.94
N THR A 283 20.26 3.00 16.67
CA THR A 283 19.29 2.72 15.60
C THR A 283 19.32 1.27 15.11
N THR A 284 19.86 0.35 15.91
CA THR A 284 20.01 -1.06 15.56
C THR A 284 19.42 -1.97 16.65
N PRO A 285 19.25 -3.28 16.39
CA PRO A 285 18.85 -4.23 17.43
C PRO A 285 19.87 -4.37 18.58
N ASN A 286 21.13 -3.98 18.37
CA ASN A 286 22.20 -4.12 19.36
C ASN A 286 22.65 -2.74 19.85
N LEU A 287 22.30 -2.40 21.08
CA LEU A 287 22.77 -1.19 21.75
C LEU A 287 24.03 -1.52 22.57
N THR A 288 25.09 -0.76 22.40
CA THR A 288 26.26 -0.79 23.30
C THR A 288 26.35 0.51 24.07
N VAL A 289 26.28 0.40 25.40
CA VAL A 289 26.40 1.53 26.32
C VAL A 289 27.81 1.52 26.90
N ASN A 290 28.57 2.59 26.68
CA ASN A 290 29.93 2.75 27.17
C ASN A 290 30.02 3.86 28.22
N ASN A 291 31.12 3.82 28.99
CA ASN A 291 31.46 4.84 29.99
C ASN A 291 30.41 4.94 31.10
N ILE A 292 29.89 3.81 31.56
CA ILE A 292 29.04 3.74 32.75
C ILE A 292 29.97 3.83 33.97
N THR A 293 30.11 5.01 34.57
CA THR A 293 31.08 5.26 35.67
C THR A 293 30.43 5.52 37.02
N THR A 294 29.16 5.92 37.04
CA THR A 294 28.44 6.27 38.28
C THR A 294 27.63 5.07 38.74
N ILE A 295 27.88 4.62 39.97
CA ILE A 295 27.09 3.54 40.60
C ILE A 295 25.61 3.95 40.61
N GLY A 296 24.74 3.04 40.22
CA GLY A 296 23.30 3.30 40.15
C GLY A 296 22.58 2.46 39.10
N SER A 297 21.29 2.72 38.95
CA SER A 297 20.43 2.09 37.94
C SER A 297 20.23 3.03 36.74
N TYR A 298 20.34 2.48 35.54
CA TYR A 298 20.17 3.13 34.25
C TYR A 298 19.02 2.45 33.51
N SER A 299 18.13 3.21 32.90
CA SER A 299 17.01 2.67 32.12
C SER A 299 17.13 3.05 30.65
N PHE A 300 17.05 2.07 29.75
CA PHE A 300 17.12 2.25 28.31
C PHE A 300 15.83 1.74 27.66
N GLU A 301 15.13 2.61 26.94
CA GLU A 301 13.93 2.27 26.18
C GLU A 301 14.30 2.08 24.71
N ILE A 302 13.86 0.96 24.13
CA ILE A 302 13.80 0.78 22.68
C ILE A 302 12.41 1.12 22.18
N THR A 303 12.32 1.87 21.08
CA THR A 303 11.12 2.00 20.26
C THR A 303 11.39 1.34 18.91
N VAL A 304 10.48 0.50 18.45
CA VAL A 304 10.54 -0.19 17.16
C VAL A 304 9.33 0.17 16.35
N SER A 305 9.51 0.45 15.06
CA SER A 305 8.41 0.68 14.12
C SER A 305 8.42 -0.38 13.01
N ASP A 306 7.24 -0.76 12.53
CA ASP A 306 7.07 -1.61 11.34
C ASP A 306 7.03 -0.79 10.03
N ASN A 307 6.85 -1.46 8.89
CA ASN A 307 6.76 -0.84 7.56
C ASN A 307 5.46 -0.08 7.30
N ASP A 308 4.45 -0.24 8.15
CA ASP A 308 3.12 0.38 8.03
C ASP A 308 2.89 1.47 9.09
N GLY A 309 3.92 1.77 9.88
CA GLY A 309 4.02 2.90 10.80
C GLY A 309 3.61 2.62 12.24
N ALA A 310 3.20 1.39 12.60
CA ALA A 310 2.87 1.09 13.99
C ALA A 310 4.14 0.88 14.83
N THR A 311 4.02 1.08 16.14
CA THR A 311 5.19 1.14 17.04
C THR A 311 4.99 0.36 18.33
N ALA A 312 6.07 -0.23 18.84
CA ALA A 312 6.13 -0.86 20.15
C ALA A 312 7.39 -0.49 20.91
N LYS A 313 7.34 -0.65 22.24
CA LYS A 313 8.39 -0.21 23.16
C LYS A 313 8.69 -1.26 24.21
N ASP A 314 9.94 -1.32 24.64
CA ASP A 314 10.34 -2.06 25.83
C ASP A 314 11.50 -1.36 26.54
N ILE A 315 11.66 -1.63 27.85
CA ILE A 315 12.70 -1.05 28.69
C ILE A 315 13.57 -2.15 29.27
N VAL A 316 14.88 -1.93 29.25
CA VAL A 316 15.85 -2.72 30.00
C VAL A 316 16.56 -1.85 31.04
N ASN A 317 16.74 -2.39 32.24
CA ASN A 317 17.52 -1.74 33.29
C ASN A 317 18.93 -2.32 33.38
N VAL A 318 19.90 -1.44 33.58
CA VAL A 318 21.29 -1.79 33.85
C VAL A 318 21.67 -1.22 35.20
N VAL A 319 22.05 -2.09 36.12
CA VAL A 319 22.57 -1.70 37.44
C VAL A 319 24.08 -1.80 37.41
N LEU A 320 24.77 -0.68 37.70
CA LEU A 320 26.20 -0.66 37.98
C LEU A 320 26.40 -0.67 39.49
N ASP A 321 26.92 -1.78 40.00
CA ASP A 321 27.27 -1.95 41.40
C ASP A 321 28.73 -1.52 41.68
N PRO A 322 29.05 -1.13 42.93
CA PRO A 322 30.43 -0.94 43.35
C PRO A 322 31.28 -2.20 43.11
N ALA A 323 32.59 -2.01 42.99
CA ALA A 323 33.52 -3.12 43.05
C ALA A 323 33.31 -3.90 44.37
N PRO A 324 33.42 -5.23 44.36
CA PRO A 324 33.46 -6.00 45.60
C PRO A 324 34.51 -5.42 46.53
N VAL A 325 34.10 -5.08 47.76
CA VAL A 325 35.04 -4.57 48.76
C VAL A 325 36.01 -5.69 49.09
N ALA A 326 37.28 -5.51 48.76
CA ALA A 326 38.35 -6.45 49.13
C ALA A 326 38.30 -6.70 50.65
N GLN A 327 37.87 -7.89 51.04
CA GLN A 327 37.87 -8.28 52.45
C GLN A 327 39.28 -8.70 52.84
N SER A 328 39.67 -8.43 54.09
CA SER A 328 40.86 -9.07 54.66
C SER A 328 40.51 -10.48 55.13
N PHE A 329 41.51 -11.36 55.24
CA PHE A 329 41.35 -12.63 55.93
C PHE A 329 40.91 -12.39 57.38
N ALA A 330 41.46 -11.39 58.06
CA ALA A 330 41.03 -11.03 59.43
C ALA A 330 39.51 -10.82 59.52
N ASP A 331 38.93 -10.03 58.60
CA ASP A 331 37.50 -9.74 58.60
C ASP A 331 36.64 -10.99 58.45
N ILE A 332 36.98 -11.87 57.51
CA ILE A 332 36.21 -13.09 57.24
C ILE A 332 36.45 -14.13 58.31
N ASN A 333 37.69 -14.27 58.76
CA ASN A 333 38.05 -15.21 59.80
C ASN A 333 37.32 -14.88 61.11
N ASP A 334 37.27 -13.61 61.50
CA ASP A 334 36.63 -13.19 62.75
C ASP A 334 35.11 -13.20 62.68
N LYS A 335 34.54 -12.75 61.56
CA LYS A 335 33.08 -12.59 61.42
C LYS A 335 32.39 -13.89 60.96
N ILE A 336 33.10 -14.79 60.29
CA ILE A 336 32.49 -15.98 59.65
C ILE A 336 33.18 -17.28 60.09
N PHE A 337 34.47 -17.46 59.83
CA PHE A 337 35.11 -18.77 60.05
C PHE A 337 35.18 -19.15 61.52
N LYS A 338 35.65 -18.27 62.41
CA LYS A 338 35.70 -18.51 63.87
C LYS A 338 34.34 -18.89 64.46
N PRO A 339 33.26 -18.10 64.29
CA PRO A 339 32.00 -18.39 64.95
C PRO A 339 31.23 -19.58 64.35
N LYS A 340 31.45 -19.89 63.06
CA LYS A 340 30.59 -20.84 62.32
C LYS A 340 31.29 -22.09 61.82
N CYS A 341 32.60 -22.06 61.59
CA CYS A 341 33.33 -23.16 60.96
C CYS A 341 34.34 -23.81 61.92
N LEU A 342 35.07 -23.01 62.70
CA LEU A 342 36.20 -23.50 63.50
C LEU A 342 35.78 -24.48 64.60
N SER A 343 34.56 -24.42 65.14
CA SER A 343 34.13 -25.42 66.14
C SER A 343 34.14 -26.87 65.63
N CYS A 344 34.09 -27.07 64.31
CA CYS A 344 34.21 -28.38 63.67
C CYS A 344 35.52 -28.57 62.89
N HIS A 345 36.17 -27.48 62.47
CA HIS A 345 37.36 -27.48 61.60
C HIS A 345 38.62 -26.96 62.31
N PHE A 346 38.84 -27.35 63.57
CA PHE A 346 39.98 -26.87 64.36
C PHE A 346 40.86 -28.02 64.84
N GLY A 347 42.16 -27.94 64.53
CA GLY A 347 43.21 -28.80 65.10
C GLY A 347 43.16 -30.25 64.61
N GLY A 348 43.78 -31.16 65.38
CA GLY A 348 44.00 -32.56 64.99
C GLY A 348 42.74 -33.43 64.84
N ASN A 349 41.57 -32.92 65.23
CA ASN A 349 40.27 -33.61 65.15
C ASN A 349 39.30 -32.93 64.16
N ALA A 350 39.82 -32.13 63.23
CA ALA A 350 39.00 -31.42 62.27
C ALA A 350 38.14 -32.37 61.42
N ARG A 351 36.83 -32.11 61.34
CA ARG A 351 35.90 -32.93 60.56
C ARG A 351 36.24 -32.88 59.07
N GLY A 352 36.19 -34.02 58.41
CA GLY A 352 36.52 -34.13 56.99
C GLY A 352 38.01 -33.94 56.66
N GLY A 353 38.90 -33.86 57.65
CA GLY A 353 40.35 -33.72 57.44
C GLY A 353 40.82 -32.30 57.10
N TYR A 354 39.92 -31.30 57.19
CA TYR A 354 40.23 -29.92 56.83
C TYR A 354 40.35 -29.05 58.07
N ASP A 355 41.58 -28.75 58.48
CA ASP A 355 41.87 -27.74 59.49
C ASP A 355 41.73 -26.35 58.87
N MET A 356 40.97 -25.46 59.52
CA MET A 356 40.75 -24.07 59.09
C MET A 356 41.37 -23.08 60.08
N ASN A 357 42.23 -23.54 61.00
CA ASN A 357 42.87 -22.67 61.98
C ASN A 357 44.01 -21.85 61.36
N GLY A 358 43.64 -20.72 60.75
CA GLY A 358 44.56 -19.73 60.22
C GLY A 358 44.69 -19.73 58.70
N TYR A 359 45.28 -18.66 58.19
CA TYR A 359 45.31 -18.33 56.75
C TYR A 359 45.91 -19.46 55.91
N ALA A 360 47.12 -19.93 56.25
CA ALA A 360 47.82 -20.94 55.47
C ALA A 360 47.03 -22.25 55.32
N LYS A 361 46.25 -22.62 56.34
CA LYS A 361 45.40 -23.81 56.33
C LYS A 361 44.19 -23.62 55.43
N ILE A 362 43.50 -22.48 55.55
CA ILE A 362 42.34 -22.14 54.73
C ILE A 362 42.73 -22.01 53.25
N MET A 363 43.90 -21.46 52.94
CA MET A 363 44.37 -21.31 51.56
C MET A 363 44.59 -22.63 50.84
N THR A 364 44.73 -23.76 51.54
CA THR A 364 44.75 -25.09 50.91
C THR A 364 43.41 -25.46 50.23
N LEU A 365 42.34 -24.76 50.57
CA LEU A 365 40.98 -24.96 50.06
C LEU A 365 40.57 -23.87 49.04
N VAL A 366 41.46 -22.94 48.73
CA VAL A 366 41.18 -21.74 47.93
C VAL A 366 42.00 -21.74 46.65
N VAL A 367 41.31 -21.55 45.53
CA VAL A 367 41.90 -21.18 44.24
C VAL A 367 41.77 -19.66 44.11
N VAL A 368 42.90 -18.96 44.25
CA VAL A 368 42.96 -17.49 44.20
C VAL A 368 42.31 -16.96 42.92
N ASN A 369 41.51 -15.90 43.03
CA ASN A 369 40.74 -15.28 41.95
C ASN A 369 39.65 -16.17 41.33
N ASN A 370 39.35 -17.34 41.93
CA ASN A 370 38.32 -18.24 41.43
C ASN A 370 37.58 -18.97 42.57
N ALA A 371 36.60 -18.27 43.16
CA ALA A 371 35.74 -18.82 44.20
C ALA A 371 34.99 -20.08 43.72
N ASN A 372 34.52 -20.11 42.47
CA ASN A 372 33.77 -21.28 41.96
C ASN A 372 34.64 -22.55 41.84
N ALA A 373 35.96 -22.40 41.69
CA ALA A 373 36.92 -23.50 41.72
C ALA A 373 37.45 -23.82 43.13
N SER A 374 37.15 -22.98 44.12
CA SER A 374 37.62 -23.14 45.50
C SER A 374 36.74 -24.12 46.27
N LEU A 375 37.32 -25.21 46.76
CA LEU A 375 36.60 -26.21 47.57
C LEU A 375 35.91 -25.57 48.78
N LEU A 376 36.57 -24.57 49.39
CA LEU A 376 35.99 -23.78 50.48
C LEU A 376 34.63 -23.18 50.10
N TYR A 377 34.59 -22.45 48.99
CA TYR A 377 33.37 -21.75 48.57
C TYR A 377 32.29 -22.72 48.10
N GLN A 378 32.66 -23.78 47.38
CA GLN A 378 31.71 -24.80 46.93
C GLN A 378 30.91 -25.40 48.09
N ARG A 379 31.60 -25.80 49.18
CA ARG A 379 30.96 -26.38 50.38
C ARG A 379 30.18 -25.38 51.22
N CYS A 380 30.55 -24.11 51.18
CA CYS A 380 29.77 -23.04 51.81
C CYS A 380 28.53 -22.65 50.98
N TYR A 381 28.62 -22.75 49.65
CA TYR A 381 27.59 -22.31 48.73
C TYR A 381 26.43 -23.31 48.67
N ASP A 382 26.73 -24.62 48.60
CA ASP A 382 25.76 -25.72 48.49
C ASP A 382 24.90 -25.97 49.74
N ASN A 383 25.05 -25.14 50.78
CA ASN A 383 24.38 -25.24 52.08
C ASN A 383 24.69 -26.51 52.88
N THR A 384 25.69 -27.30 52.46
CA THR A 384 26.10 -28.50 53.21
C THR A 384 26.97 -28.12 54.42
N MET A 385 27.69 -27.01 54.35
CA MET A 385 28.53 -26.51 55.44
C MET A 385 28.30 -25.02 55.75
N PRO A 386 28.27 -24.63 57.05
CA PRO A 386 28.36 -25.51 58.22
C PRO A 386 26.96 -26.03 58.65
N PRO A 387 26.85 -27.32 59.01
CA PRO A 387 25.58 -27.91 59.45
C PRO A 387 25.09 -27.26 60.75
N GLY A 388 23.81 -26.86 60.78
CA GLY A 388 23.19 -26.21 61.94
C GLY A 388 23.56 -24.73 62.15
N LYS A 389 24.43 -24.13 61.31
CA LYS A 389 24.81 -22.72 61.35
C LYS A 389 24.92 -22.10 59.94
N SER A 390 23.91 -22.33 59.10
CA SER A 390 23.94 -21.94 57.68
C SER A 390 24.41 -20.49 57.47
N LEU A 391 25.25 -20.31 56.46
CA LEU A 391 25.72 -18.99 56.06
C LEU A 391 24.61 -18.24 55.32
N THR A 392 24.43 -16.97 55.67
CA THR A 392 23.56 -16.04 54.94
C THR A 392 24.13 -15.75 53.55
N LYS A 393 23.28 -15.24 52.64
CA LYS A 393 23.71 -14.82 51.31
C LYS A 393 24.87 -13.82 51.37
N THR A 394 24.77 -12.81 52.24
CA THR A 394 25.82 -11.80 52.46
C THR A 394 27.13 -12.40 52.96
N GLU A 395 27.10 -13.38 53.86
CA GLU A 395 28.32 -14.05 54.34
C GLU A 395 28.98 -14.88 53.25
N LYS A 396 28.19 -15.60 52.45
CA LYS A 396 28.71 -16.32 51.28
C LYS A 396 29.32 -15.36 50.26
N ASP A 397 28.66 -14.23 50.00
CA ASP A 397 29.16 -13.22 49.08
C ASP A 397 30.49 -12.63 49.60
N LYS A 398 30.63 -12.36 50.90
CA LYS A 398 31.93 -11.95 51.49
C LYS A 398 33.06 -12.98 51.28
N ILE A 399 32.79 -14.26 51.49
CA ILE A 399 33.78 -15.33 51.22
C ILE A 399 34.15 -15.37 49.74
N ARG A 400 33.15 -15.31 48.86
CA ARG A 400 33.35 -15.29 47.40
C ARG A 400 34.23 -14.10 47.00
N ASP A 401 33.87 -12.92 47.49
CA ASP A 401 34.50 -11.67 47.12
C ASP A 401 35.95 -11.66 47.59
N TRP A 402 36.25 -12.10 48.81
CA TRP A 402 37.63 -12.28 49.27
C TRP A 402 38.47 -13.18 48.39
N ILE A 403 37.95 -14.36 48.03
CA ILE A 403 38.68 -15.28 47.15
C ILE A 403 38.93 -14.63 45.78
N ASN A 404 37.90 -14.00 45.22
CA ASN A 404 37.93 -13.39 43.90
C ASN A 404 38.77 -12.11 43.85
N THR A 405 38.98 -11.43 44.98
CA THR A 405 39.87 -10.26 45.11
C THR A 405 41.27 -10.64 45.61
N GLY A 406 41.74 -11.86 45.33
CA GLY A 406 43.12 -12.28 45.60
C GLY A 406 43.34 -13.02 46.92
N ALA A 407 42.30 -13.33 47.69
CA ALA A 407 42.36 -14.01 48.99
C ALA A 407 43.42 -13.39 49.93
N LEU A 408 43.34 -12.07 50.11
CA LEU A 408 44.32 -11.29 50.87
C LEU A 408 44.39 -11.77 52.33
N ASN A 409 45.59 -11.93 52.88
CA ASN A 409 45.78 -12.28 54.29
C ASN A 409 45.41 -11.07 55.17
N ASN A 410 46.32 -10.13 55.41
CA ASN A 410 46.00 -8.89 56.11
C ASN A 410 46.82 -7.76 55.51
#